data_AF-A0A8T4LGU6-F1
#
_entry.id   AF-A0A8T4LGU6-F1
#
_cell.length_a   1.000
_cell.length_b   1.000
_cell.length_c   1.000
_cell.angle_alpha   90.00
_cell.angle_beta   90.00
_cell.angle_gamma   90.00
#
_symmetry.space_group_name_H-M   'P 1'
#
loop_
_entity.id
_entity.type
_entity.pdbx_description
1 polymer ?
#
loop_
_entity_poly.entity_id
_entity_poly.type
_entity_poly.pdbx_seq_one_letter_code
_entity_poly.pdbx_strand_id
1 'polypeptide(L)'
;METIVIRPTAELLNQFMVNQTVELYEDRILRALSEVWAYEPRDNERCKANDAVKKLVDGWFDLKLGEKYQQISPELFELQRQITIDLSRYATKYNHSQMRGNLTFQIPAFCVSENKRWSHTHKVMERNPQDHRDYEYEIEISSERRPMPPEIRGQAIAARAHAYQVYTEALSTHPLSEIIYHTPDIFSRPDTARLLTLWQPKPSDLKIDVKVRQIDKDPILVLDWGKPYLVTTWEEPDELPFDDILAKALGEGQVTIDDVV
;
A
#
# COMPACT_ATOMS: atom_id res chain seq x y z
N MET A 1 -66.83 -2.99 3.89
CA MET A 1 -65.52 -2.33 3.89
C MET A 1 -64.49 -3.39 3.51
N GLU A 2 -63.99 -3.35 2.29
CA GLU A 2 -62.88 -4.22 1.89
C GLU A 2 -61.58 -3.65 2.46
N THR A 3 -60.93 -4.42 3.31
CA THR A 3 -59.60 -4.09 3.85
C THR A 3 -58.58 -4.35 2.75
N ILE A 4 -58.11 -3.29 2.10
CA ILE A 4 -56.99 -3.38 1.16
C ILE A 4 -55.73 -3.63 1.98
N VAL A 5 -55.29 -4.89 2.03
CA VAL A 5 -54.00 -5.27 2.62
C VAL A 5 -52.93 -4.97 1.58
N ILE A 6 -52.32 -3.79 1.67
CA ILE A 6 -51.13 -3.45 0.89
C ILE A 6 -49.98 -4.28 1.47
N ARG A 7 -49.57 -5.34 0.77
CA ARG A 7 -48.36 -6.09 1.12
C ARG A 7 -47.16 -5.31 0.57
N PRO A 8 -46.23 -4.82 1.41
CA PRO A 8 -45.04 -4.14 0.91
C PRO A 8 -44.21 -5.11 0.07
N THR A 9 -43.68 -4.62 -1.04
CA THR A 9 -42.77 -5.38 -1.91
C THR A 9 -41.47 -5.70 -1.17
N ALA A 10 -40.73 -6.71 -1.63
CA ALA A 10 -39.44 -7.08 -1.05
C ALA A 10 -38.45 -5.91 -0.99
N GLU A 11 -38.51 -4.98 -1.96
CA GLU A 11 -37.73 -3.74 -1.97
C GLU A 11 -38.11 -2.80 -0.83
N LEU A 12 -39.41 -2.59 -0.57
CA LEU A 12 -39.88 -1.75 0.53
C LEU A 12 -39.54 -2.35 1.90
N LEU A 13 -39.61 -3.67 2.03
CA LEU A 13 -39.18 -4.37 3.24
C LEU A 13 -37.66 -4.25 3.44
N ASN A 14 -36.87 -4.36 2.38
CA ASN A 14 -35.42 -4.19 2.46
C ASN A 14 -35.05 -2.75 2.85
N GLN A 15 -35.67 -1.74 2.22
CA GLN A 15 -35.48 -0.33 2.59
C GLN A 15 -35.89 -0.05 4.04
N PHE A 16 -37.01 -0.62 4.50
CA PHE A 16 -37.45 -0.47 5.89
C PHE A 16 -36.47 -1.10 6.88
N MET A 17 -35.97 -2.31 6.59
CA MET A 17 -34.97 -2.98 7.42
C MET A 17 -33.64 -2.21 7.45
N VAL A 18 -33.21 -1.65 6.32
CA VAL A 18 -32.02 -0.79 6.24
C VAL A 18 -32.23 0.46 7.08
N ASN A 19 -33.36 1.16 6.94
CA ASN A 19 -33.66 2.37 7.72
C ASN A 19 -33.69 2.10 9.22
N GLN A 20 -34.33 1.02 9.69
CA GLN A 20 -34.29 0.64 11.10
C GLN A 20 -32.87 0.34 11.59
N THR A 21 -32.05 -0.26 10.73
CA THR A 21 -30.65 -0.56 11.06
C THR A 21 -29.82 0.72 11.13
N VAL A 22 -30.06 1.69 10.25
CA VAL A 22 -29.43 3.02 10.27
C VAL A 22 -29.75 3.75 11.57
N GLU A 23 -31.03 3.84 11.96
CA GLU A 23 -31.46 4.47 13.21
C GLU A 23 -30.77 3.83 14.44
N LEU A 24 -30.64 2.49 14.44
CA LEU A 24 -29.91 1.76 15.49
C LEU A 24 -28.41 2.08 15.52
N TYR A 25 -27.76 2.32 14.37
CA TYR A 25 -26.38 2.77 14.33
C TYR A 25 -26.24 4.19 14.89
N GLU A 26 -27.10 5.11 14.48
CA GLU A 26 -27.09 6.51 14.95
C GLU A 26 -27.26 6.60 16.46
N ASP A 27 -28.19 5.84 17.04
CA ASP A 27 -28.39 5.74 18.49
C ASP A 27 -27.17 5.16 19.22
N ARG A 28 -26.51 4.15 18.67
CA ARG A 28 -25.29 3.56 19.25
C ARG A 28 -24.13 4.54 19.21
N ILE A 29 -24.01 5.30 18.13
CA ILE A 29 -23.00 6.33 17.96
C ILE A 29 -23.21 7.45 18.98
N LEU A 30 -24.45 7.91 19.17
CA LEU A 30 -24.81 8.90 20.20
C LEU A 30 -24.40 8.45 21.60
N ARG A 31 -24.67 7.18 21.95
CA ARG A 31 -24.28 6.63 23.25
C ARG A 31 -22.76 6.57 23.40
N ALA A 32 -22.05 6.07 22.38
CA ALA A 32 -20.58 6.00 22.40
C ALA A 32 -19.94 7.39 22.53
N LEU A 33 -20.48 8.40 21.86
CA LEU A 33 -20.03 9.80 22.01
C LEU A 33 -20.21 10.32 23.43
N SER A 34 -21.36 10.05 24.05
CA SER A 34 -21.61 10.47 25.42
C SER A 34 -20.59 9.87 26.40
N GLU A 35 -20.08 8.67 26.12
CA GLU A 35 -19.03 8.02 26.93
C GLU A 35 -17.63 8.59 26.65
N VAL A 36 -17.34 8.95 25.39
CA VAL A 36 -16.04 9.55 24.97
C VAL A 36 -15.89 10.99 25.45
N TRP A 37 -16.97 11.77 25.49
CA TRP A 37 -16.95 13.21 25.77
C TRP A 37 -17.34 13.59 27.21
N ALA A 38 -17.97 12.69 27.98
CA ALA A 38 -18.31 12.96 29.38
C ALA A 38 -17.14 12.76 30.37
N TYR A 39 -16.01 12.21 29.92
CA TYR A 39 -14.84 11.92 30.75
C TYR A 39 -13.57 12.46 30.09
N GLU A 40 -12.65 13.05 30.86
CA GLU A 40 -11.23 13.15 30.46
C GLU A 40 -10.62 11.76 30.65
N PRO A 41 -10.56 10.90 29.61
CA PRO A 41 -10.13 9.53 29.79
C PRO A 41 -8.60 9.50 29.81
N ARG A 42 -8.01 8.55 30.53
CA ARG A 42 -6.58 8.24 30.36
C ARG A 42 -6.34 7.87 28.89
N ASP A 43 -5.18 8.19 28.32
CA ASP A 43 -4.90 8.05 26.88
C ASP A 43 -5.31 6.68 26.28
N ASN A 44 -5.08 5.58 27.01
CA ASN A 44 -5.46 4.23 26.58
C ASN A 44 -6.98 3.96 26.50
N GLU A 45 -7.77 4.58 27.37
CA GLU A 45 -9.24 4.46 27.38
C GLU A 45 -9.85 5.29 26.24
N ARG A 46 -9.24 6.46 25.98
CA ARG A 46 -9.59 7.31 24.84
C ARG A 46 -9.34 6.60 23.50
N CYS A 47 -8.20 5.91 23.34
CA CYS A 47 -7.94 5.11 22.13
C CYS A 47 -9.00 4.04 21.87
N LYS A 48 -9.40 3.27 22.90
CA LYS A 48 -10.43 2.23 22.76
C LYS A 48 -11.80 2.79 22.39
N ALA A 49 -12.18 3.92 22.99
CA ALA A 49 -13.44 4.58 22.72
C ALA A 49 -13.47 5.16 21.30
N ASN A 50 -12.36 5.77 20.87
CA ASN A 50 -12.15 6.22 19.49
C ASN A 50 -12.28 5.07 18.47
N ASP A 51 -11.67 3.91 18.74
CA ASP A 51 -11.80 2.72 17.88
C ASP A 51 -13.24 2.20 17.79
N ALA A 52 -13.98 2.24 18.91
CA ALA A 52 -15.37 1.82 18.95
C ALA A 52 -16.28 2.75 18.14
N VAL A 53 -16.11 4.07 18.30
CA VAL A 53 -16.80 5.08 17.48
C VAL A 53 -16.45 4.91 16.01
N LYS A 54 -15.17 4.70 15.68
CA LYS A 54 -14.72 4.47 14.31
C LYS A 54 -15.46 3.29 13.67
N LYS A 55 -15.53 2.15 14.35
CA LYS A 55 -16.23 0.95 13.85
C LYS A 55 -17.71 1.20 13.59
N LEU A 56 -18.38 1.98 14.43
CA LEU A 56 -19.80 2.30 14.24
C LEU A 56 -20.02 3.23 13.03
N VAL A 57 -19.17 4.24 12.86
CA VAL A 57 -19.22 5.15 11.70
C VAL A 57 -18.86 4.40 10.41
N ASP A 58 -17.80 3.59 10.42
CA ASP A 58 -17.44 2.72 9.29
C ASP A 58 -18.61 1.79 8.93
N GLY A 59 -19.26 1.18 9.93
CA GLY A 59 -20.44 0.33 9.72
C GLY A 59 -21.64 1.07 9.14
N TRP A 60 -21.84 2.35 9.47
CA TRP A 60 -22.86 3.19 8.84
C TRP A 60 -22.53 3.45 7.36
N PHE A 61 -21.29 3.79 7.04
CA PHE A 61 -20.84 3.97 5.64
C PHE A 61 -20.97 2.68 4.84
N ASP A 62 -20.59 1.55 5.43
CA ASP A 62 -20.71 0.22 4.83
C ASP A 62 -22.16 -0.11 4.50
N LEU A 63 -23.10 0.20 5.40
CA LEU A 63 -24.52 -0.01 5.18
C LEU A 63 -25.04 0.84 4.02
N LYS A 64 -24.74 2.15 4.03
CA LYS A 64 -25.21 3.11 3.01
C LYS A 64 -24.62 2.86 1.63
N LEU A 65 -23.33 2.59 1.54
CA LEU A 65 -22.70 2.20 0.27
C LEU A 65 -23.16 0.81 -0.18
N GLY A 66 -23.40 -0.08 0.79
CA GLY A 66 -23.90 -1.44 0.61
C GLY A 66 -25.29 -1.54 -0.02
N GLU A 67 -26.11 -0.48 0.06
CA GLU A 67 -27.41 -0.41 -0.63
C GLU A 67 -27.26 -0.56 -2.15
N LYS A 68 -26.13 -0.10 -2.70
CA LYS A 68 -25.88 -0.06 -4.14
C LYS A 68 -24.71 -0.93 -4.58
N TYR A 69 -23.70 -1.10 -3.74
CA TYR A 69 -22.45 -1.77 -4.09
C TYR A 69 -22.20 -2.97 -3.17
N GLN A 70 -21.95 -4.13 -3.77
CA GLN A 70 -21.58 -5.32 -3.02
C GLN A 70 -20.16 -5.18 -2.47
N GLN A 71 -19.99 -5.46 -1.18
CA GLN A 71 -18.66 -5.57 -0.58
C GLN A 71 -17.91 -6.78 -1.14
N ILE A 72 -16.61 -6.60 -1.41
CA ILE A 72 -15.69 -7.66 -1.81
C ILE A 72 -14.74 -8.00 -0.65
N SER A 73 -14.26 -9.24 -0.60
CA SER A 73 -13.35 -9.68 0.47
C SER A 73 -11.99 -8.96 0.39
N PRO A 74 -11.45 -8.45 1.51
CA PRO A 74 -10.09 -7.91 1.58
C PRO A 74 -9.01 -8.94 1.21
N GLU A 75 -9.28 -10.23 1.43
CA GLU A 75 -8.35 -11.33 1.12
C GLU A 75 -7.98 -11.36 -0.38
N LEU A 76 -8.83 -10.79 -1.25
CA LEU A 76 -8.54 -10.67 -2.67
C LEU A 76 -7.25 -9.87 -2.96
N PHE A 77 -6.91 -8.91 -2.10
CA PHE A 77 -5.70 -8.10 -2.20
C PHE A 77 -4.45 -8.83 -1.69
N GLU A 78 -4.63 -9.89 -0.90
CA GLU A 78 -3.57 -10.72 -0.33
C GLU A 78 -3.21 -11.89 -1.24
N LEU A 79 -4.05 -12.20 -2.23
CA LEU A 79 -3.79 -13.27 -3.19
C LEU A 79 -2.45 -13.03 -3.91
N GLN A 80 -1.61 -14.05 -3.90
CA GLN A 80 -0.32 -14.05 -4.57
C GLN A 80 -0.32 -15.05 -5.72
N ARG A 81 0.56 -14.81 -6.69
CA ARG A 81 0.88 -15.75 -7.76
C ARG A 81 2.39 -15.89 -7.89
N GLN A 82 2.78 -17.10 -8.22
CA GLN A 82 4.17 -17.43 -8.48
C GLN A 82 4.53 -17.01 -9.90
N ILE A 83 5.63 -16.30 -10.04
CA ILE A 83 6.25 -16.01 -11.34
C ILE A 83 7.64 -16.61 -11.36
N THR A 84 7.96 -17.21 -12.49
CA THR A 84 9.28 -17.72 -12.81
C THR A 84 9.81 -16.96 -14.00
N ILE A 85 10.96 -16.30 -13.84
CA ILE A 85 11.65 -15.60 -14.92
C ILE A 85 12.94 -16.32 -15.25
N ASP A 86 13.25 -16.40 -16.54
CA ASP A 86 14.51 -16.94 -17.04
C ASP A 86 15.54 -15.80 -17.15
N LEU A 87 16.44 -15.72 -16.18
CA LEU A 87 17.44 -14.66 -16.09
C LEU A 87 18.48 -14.72 -17.22
N SER A 88 18.62 -15.87 -17.88
CA SER A 88 19.56 -16.02 -19.00
C SER A 88 19.21 -15.10 -20.19
N ARG A 89 17.94 -14.68 -20.30
CA ARG A 89 17.45 -13.78 -21.35
C ARG A 89 17.80 -12.31 -21.12
N TYR A 90 18.16 -11.97 -19.89
CA TYR A 90 18.45 -10.60 -19.47
C TYR A 90 19.95 -10.36 -19.27
N ALA A 91 20.76 -11.40 -19.51
CA ALA A 91 22.21 -11.33 -19.55
C ALA A 91 22.69 -10.57 -20.80
N THR A 92 22.64 -9.24 -20.78
CA THR A 92 23.28 -8.43 -21.82
C THR A 92 23.99 -7.20 -21.26
N LYS A 93 25.18 -6.96 -21.85
CA LYS A 93 26.15 -5.87 -21.67
C LYS A 93 27.07 -5.87 -20.46
N TYR A 94 26.66 -6.38 -19.30
CA TYR A 94 27.58 -6.54 -18.16
C TYR A 94 27.96 -8.01 -18.06
N ASN A 95 29.20 -8.34 -18.40
CA ASN A 95 29.80 -9.69 -18.44
C ASN A 95 29.77 -10.46 -17.09
N HIS A 96 28.98 -10.01 -16.11
CA HIS A 96 28.96 -10.46 -14.73
C HIS A 96 27.61 -11.00 -14.26
N SER A 97 26.52 -10.97 -15.05
CA SER A 97 25.28 -11.63 -14.63
C SER A 97 25.40 -13.16 -14.80
N GLN A 98 26.09 -13.81 -13.87
CA GLN A 98 26.28 -15.27 -13.83
C GLN A 98 25.05 -16.02 -13.30
N MET A 99 24.00 -15.33 -12.86
CA MET A 99 22.76 -15.98 -12.44
C MET A 99 22.08 -16.64 -13.66
N ARG A 100 22.49 -17.87 -13.93
CA ARG A 100 21.93 -18.74 -14.96
C ARG A 100 20.79 -19.53 -14.33
N GLY A 101 19.62 -19.39 -14.92
CA GLY A 101 18.48 -20.23 -14.59
C GLY A 101 17.22 -19.43 -14.28
N ASN A 102 16.30 -20.14 -13.66
CA ASN A 102 14.97 -19.68 -13.37
C ASN A 102 14.95 -19.08 -11.96
N LEU A 103 14.62 -17.79 -11.86
CA LEU A 103 14.30 -17.18 -10.58
C LEU A 103 12.79 -17.23 -10.38
N THR A 104 12.38 -17.75 -9.23
CA THR A 104 10.97 -17.89 -8.88
C THR A 104 10.66 -17.08 -7.63
N PHE A 105 9.63 -16.24 -7.71
CA PHE A 105 9.18 -15.41 -6.59
C PHE A 105 7.67 -15.18 -6.67
N GLN A 106 7.11 -14.69 -5.57
CA GLN A 106 5.68 -14.39 -5.44
C GLN A 106 5.44 -12.91 -5.71
N ILE A 107 4.38 -12.62 -6.45
CA ILE A 107 3.88 -11.26 -6.64
C ILE A 107 2.37 -11.23 -6.38
N PRO A 108 1.77 -10.05 -6.12
CA PRO A 108 0.32 -9.93 -6.07
C PRO A 108 -0.37 -10.51 -7.30
N ALA A 109 -1.46 -11.25 -7.08
CA ALA A 109 -2.26 -11.86 -8.14
C ALA A 109 -2.98 -10.78 -8.97
N PHE A 110 -3.39 -9.69 -8.32
CA PHE A 110 -3.99 -8.53 -8.94
C PHE A 110 -3.06 -7.32 -8.84
N CYS A 111 -2.91 -6.61 -9.96
CA CYS A 111 -2.34 -5.27 -9.99
C CYS A 111 -3.38 -4.29 -9.47
N VAL A 112 -2.97 -3.43 -8.54
CA VAL A 112 -3.82 -2.38 -7.96
C VAL A 112 -3.15 -1.04 -8.19
N SER A 113 -3.85 -0.12 -8.84
CA SER A 113 -3.32 1.22 -9.06
C SER A 113 -4.44 2.23 -9.26
N GLU A 114 -4.21 3.45 -8.77
CA GLU A 114 -4.95 4.65 -9.19
C GLU A 114 -4.42 5.22 -10.50
N ASN A 115 -3.16 4.89 -10.82
CA ASN A 115 -2.46 5.32 -12.02
C ASN A 115 -2.66 4.32 -13.17
N LYS A 116 -2.10 4.64 -14.33
CA LYS A 116 -2.13 3.78 -15.52
C LYS A 116 -1.15 2.60 -15.45
N ARG A 117 -0.29 2.53 -14.44
CA ARG A 117 0.77 1.52 -14.32
C ARG A 117 0.84 0.99 -12.88
N TRP A 118 1.15 -0.29 -12.78
CA TRP A 118 1.54 -0.96 -11.55
C TRP A 118 2.96 -1.48 -11.71
N SER A 119 3.74 -1.42 -10.63
CA SER A 119 5.08 -2.01 -10.56
C SER A 119 5.28 -2.72 -9.23
N HIS A 120 6.16 -3.71 -9.25
CA HIS A 120 6.60 -4.46 -8.08
C HIS A 120 8.09 -4.77 -8.24
N THR A 121 8.86 -4.41 -7.22
CA THR A 121 10.30 -4.60 -7.22
C THR A 121 10.66 -5.75 -6.30
N HIS A 122 11.42 -6.70 -6.82
CA HIS A 122 12.00 -7.80 -6.08
C HIS A 122 13.51 -7.64 -6.06
N LYS A 123 14.12 -7.70 -4.87
CA LYS A 123 15.56 -7.58 -4.70
C LYS A 123 16.14 -8.91 -4.24
N VAL A 124 17.19 -9.37 -4.92
CA VAL A 124 17.91 -10.60 -4.58
C VAL A 124 19.39 -10.28 -4.50
N MET A 125 20.03 -10.72 -3.41
CA MET A 125 21.48 -10.68 -3.29
C MET A 125 22.05 -12.06 -3.60
N GLU A 126 23.09 -12.10 -4.41
CA GLU A 126 23.83 -13.33 -4.69
C GLU A 126 25.33 -13.05 -4.59
N ARG A 127 26.04 -13.97 -3.94
CA ARG A 127 27.51 -13.93 -3.92
C ARG A 127 28.04 -14.76 -5.08
N ASN A 128 28.85 -14.16 -5.94
CA ASN A 128 29.47 -14.89 -7.03
C ASN A 128 30.52 -15.87 -6.48
N PRO A 129 30.44 -17.18 -6.80
CA PRO A 129 31.39 -18.17 -6.29
C PRO A 129 32.83 -17.99 -6.80
N GLN A 130 33.03 -17.27 -7.91
CA GLN A 130 34.33 -17.16 -8.59
C GLN A 130 35.16 -15.97 -8.11
N ASP A 131 34.54 -14.81 -7.91
CA ASP A 131 35.21 -13.58 -7.48
C ASP A 131 34.83 -13.16 -6.05
N HIS A 132 33.97 -13.92 -5.38
CA HIS A 132 33.53 -13.69 -3.99
C HIS A 132 32.78 -12.38 -3.73
N ARG A 133 32.38 -11.65 -4.77
CA ARG A 133 31.67 -10.37 -4.67
C ARG A 133 30.18 -10.54 -4.51
N ASP A 134 29.56 -9.58 -3.85
CA ASP A 134 28.11 -9.52 -3.67
C ASP A 134 27.48 -8.75 -4.86
N TYR A 135 26.43 -9.30 -5.44
CA TYR A 135 25.63 -8.65 -6.48
C TYR A 135 24.20 -8.46 -5.99
N GLU A 136 23.66 -7.25 -6.14
CA GLU A 136 22.23 -6.96 -5.96
C GLU A 136 21.54 -6.98 -7.33
N TYR A 137 20.59 -7.89 -7.47
CA TYR A 137 19.64 -7.94 -8.57
C TYR A 137 18.37 -7.23 -8.14
N GLU A 138 18.09 -6.10 -8.77
CA GLU A 138 16.83 -5.37 -8.63
C GLU A 138 15.95 -5.67 -9.85
N ILE A 139 14.92 -6.48 -9.64
CA ILE A 139 13.99 -6.94 -10.66
C ILE A 139 12.70 -6.16 -10.53
N GLU A 140 12.44 -5.25 -11.47
CA GLU A 140 11.18 -4.53 -11.57
C GLU A 140 10.25 -5.26 -12.53
N ILE A 141 9.14 -5.78 -12.00
CA ILE A 141 8.02 -6.24 -12.82
C ILE A 141 7.01 -5.10 -12.89
N SER A 142 6.54 -4.79 -14.10
CA SER A 142 5.49 -3.81 -14.26
C SER A 142 4.44 -4.23 -15.28
N SER A 143 3.25 -3.67 -15.14
CA SER A 143 2.15 -3.87 -16.08
C SER A 143 1.33 -2.59 -16.24
N GLU A 144 0.92 -2.33 -17.47
CA GLU A 144 0.03 -1.22 -17.79
C GLU A 144 -1.42 -1.64 -17.65
N ARG A 145 -2.22 -0.73 -17.08
CA ARG A 145 -3.66 -0.90 -17.02
C ARG A 145 -4.22 -0.84 -18.42
N ARG A 146 -5.08 -1.80 -18.76
CA ARG A 146 -5.85 -1.76 -20.01
C ARG A 146 -6.73 -0.49 -20.05
N PRO A 147 -6.95 0.11 -21.22
CA PRO A 147 -7.86 1.25 -21.35
C PRO A 147 -9.24 0.90 -20.77
N MET A 148 -9.74 1.75 -19.88
CA MET A 148 -11.07 1.59 -19.31
C MET A 148 -12.12 1.97 -20.37
N PRO A 149 -13.08 1.08 -20.68
CA PRO A 149 -14.17 1.39 -21.60
C PRO A 149 -14.98 2.61 -21.14
N PRO A 150 -15.57 3.40 -22.06
CA PRO A 150 -16.35 4.59 -21.71
C PRO A 150 -17.50 4.31 -20.72
N GLU A 151 -18.16 3.16 -20.84
CA GLU A 151 -19.28 2.76 -20.00
C GLU A 151 -18.85 2.59 -18.54
N ILE A 152 -17.71 1.91 -18.32
CA ILE A 152 -17.13 1.69 -17.00
C ILE A 152 -16.63 3.01 -16.40
N ARG A 153 -16.12 3.92 -17.23
CA ARG A 153 -15.76 5.28 -16.78
C ARG A 153 -16.99 6.05 -16.27
N GLY A 154 -18.13 5.93 -16.96
CA GLY A 154 -19.40 6.49 -16.51
C GLY A 154 -19.83 5.93 -15.15
N GLN A 155 -19.75 4.61 -14.98
CA GLN A 155 -20.06 3.95 -13.70
C GLN A 155 -19.12 4.40 -12.57
N ALA A 156 -17.82 4.54 -12.85
CA ALA A 156 -16.84 5.02 -11.89
C ALA A 156 -17.15 6.45 -11.40
N ILE A 157 -17.51 7.36 -12.32
CA ILE A 157 -17.93 8.72 -11.97
C ILE A 157 -19.21 8.69 -11.12
N ALA A 158 -20.20 7.87 -11.51
CA ALA A 158 -21.45 7.74 -10.76
C ALA A 158 -21.24 7.15 -9.35
N ALA A 159 -20.31 6.20 -9.19
CA ALA A 159 -19.94 5.63 -7.90
C ALA A 159 -19.31 6.67 -6.98
N ARG A 160 -18.39 7.47 -7.52
CA ARG A 160 -17.77 8.57 -6.75
C ARG A 160 -18.80 9.62 -6.35
N ALA A 161 -19.71 10.00 -7.26
CA ALA A 161 -20.79 10.93 -6.95
C ALA A 161 -21.71 10.40 -5.84
N HIS A 162 -22.06 9.11 -5.87
CA HIS A 162 -22.86 8.49 -4.82
C HIS A 162 -22.12 8.46 -3.47
N ALA A 163 -20.83 8.12 -3.45
CA ALA A 163 -20.03 8.17 -2.23
C ALA A 163 -20.01 9.59 -1.62
N TYR A 164 -19.93 10.63 -2.45
CA TYR A 164 -20.03 12.02 -1.98
C TYR A 164 -21.42 12.40 -1.47
N GLN A 165 -22.49 11.85 -2.04
CA GLN A 165 -23.84 12.04 -1.51
C GLN A 165 -23.98 11.41 -0.12
N VAL A 166 -23.53 10.16 0.05
CA VAL A 166 -23.53 9.46 1.35
C VAL A 166 -22.69 10.22 2.38
N TYR A 167 -21.52 10.74 1.97
CA TYR A 167 -20.70 11.56 2.86
C TYR A 167 -21.38 12.87 3.26
N THR A 168 -22.06 13.53 2.33
CA THR A 168 -22.81 14.77 2.61
C THR A 168 -24.00 14.51 3.54
N GLU A 169 -24.67 13.36 3.39
CA GLU A 169 -25.69 12.89 4.32
C GLU A 169 -25.11 12.71 5.71
N ALA A 170 -23.97 12.02 5.86
CA ALA A 170 -23.30 11.87 7.14
C ALA A 170 -22.96 13.21 7.80
N LEU A 171 -22.50 14.20 7.03
CA LEU A 171 -22.23 15.55 7.54
C LEU A 171 -23.49 16.34 7.93
N SER A 172 -24.65 15.95 7.41
CA SER A 172 -25.94 16.59 7.69
C SER A 172 -26.71 15.90 8.82
N THR A 173 -26.25 14.71 9.23
CA THR A 173 -26.88 13.89 10.26
C THR A 173 -26.12 13.99 11.58
N HIS A 174 -26.79 14.44 12.63
CA HIS A 174 -26.30 14.29 14.00
C HIS A 174 -26.60 12.86 14.48
N PRO A 175 -25.63 12.11 15.05
CA PRO A 175 -24.33 12.53 15.60
C PRO A 175 -23.12 12.44 14.65
N LEU A 176 -23.30 11.95 13.42
CA LEU A 176 -22.20 11.65 12.51
C LEU A 176 -21.36 12.89 12.17
N SER A 177 -22.03 14.02 11.94
CA SER A 177 -21.39 15.31 11.67
C SER A 177 -20.38 15.67 12.76
N GLU A 178 -20.79 15.56 14.02
CA GLU A 178 -20.01 15.89 15.21
C GLU A 178 -18.73 15.04 15.29
N ILE A 179 -18.83 13.73 15.04
CA ILE A 179 -17.68 12.83 15.06
C ILE A 179 -16.70 13.13 13.93
N ILE A 180 -17.23 13.31 12.72
CA ILE A 180 -16.41 13.54 11.53
C ILE A 180 -15.64 14.86 11.66
N TYR A 181 -16.27 15.91 12.21
CA TYR A 181 -15.61 17.21 12.42
C TYR A 181 -14.66 17.24 13.61
N HIS A 182 -15.01 16.61 14.74
CA HIS A 182 -14.24 16.72 15.99
C HIS A 182 -13.18 15.63 16.17
N THR A 183 -13.12 14.64 15.27
CA THR A 183 -12.14 13.55 15.35
C THR A 183 -11.37 13.32 14.05
N PRO A 184 -10.63 14.34 13.56
CA PRO A 184 -9.88 14.27 12.31
C PRO A 184 -8.76 13.20 12.32
N ASP A 185 -8.24 12.85 13.51
CA ASP A 185 -7.25 11.78 13.67
C ASP A 185 -7.84 10.38 13.48
N ILE A 186 -9.17 10.22 13.67
CA ILE A 186 -9.89 8.96 13.47
C ILE A 186 -10.31 8.79 12.00
N PHE A 187 -10.70 9.90 11.37
CA PHE A 187 -11.18 9.94 9.99
C PHE A 187 -10.28 10.85 9.16
N SER A 188 -9.08 10.39 8.83
CA SER A 188 -8.19 11.11 7.92
C SER A 188 -8.78 11.13 6.50
N ARG A 189 -9.36 12.27 6.09
CA ARG A 189 -9.83 12.57 4.72
C ARG A 189 -10.97 11.70 4.17
N PRO A 190 -12.15 11.69 4.81
CA PRO A 190 -13.34 11.00 4.29
C PRO A 190 -13.87 11.60 2.97
N ASP A 191 -13.41 12.80 2.58
CA ASP A 191 -13.69 13.50 1.32
C ASP A 191 -12.93 12.91 0.10
N THR A 192 -12.14 11.86 0.30
CA THR A 192 -11.31 11.25 -0.75
C THR A 192 -11.76 9.83 -1.08
N ALA A 193 -13.00 9.64 -1.50
CA ALA A 193 -13.41 8.35 -2.08
C ALA A 193 -12.46 7.96 -3.23
N ARG A 194 -11.64 6.94 -3.00
CA ARG A 194 -10.61 6.47 -3.94
C ARG A 194 -11.21 5.38 -4.81
N LEU A 195 -10.96 5.48 -6.12
CA LEU A 195 -11.33 4.45 -7.08
C LEU A 195 -10.10 3.66 -7.46
N LEU A 196 -10.00 2.44 -6.92
CA LEU A 196 -8.94 1.52 -7.26
C LEU A 196 -9.36 0.70 -8.48
N THR A 197 -8.49 0.59 -9.48
CA THR A 197 -8.68 -0.40 -10.54
C THR A 197 -7.85 -1.63 -10.22
N LEU A 198 -8.50 -2.79 -10.18
CA LEU A 198 -7.85 -4.09 -10.06
C LEU A 198 -7.84 -4.77 -11.41
N TRP A 199 -6.69 -5.32 -11.81
CA TRP A 199 -6.62 -6.17 -13.00
C TRP A 199 -5.58 -7.26 -12.81
N GLN A 200 -5.84 -8.43 -13.39
CA GLN A 200 -4.86 -9.50 -13.46
C GLN A 200 -4.15 -9.41 -14.83
N PRO A 201 -2.86 -9.05 -14.88
CA PRO A 201 -2.16 -8.94 -16.15
C PRO A 201 -1.86 -10.34 -16.70
N LYS A 202 -1.99 -10.50 -18.02
CA LYS A 202 -1.56 -11.72 -18.71
C LYS A 202 -0.03 -11.81 -18.66
N PRO A 203 0.56 -13.02 -18.77
CA PRO A 203 2.01 -13.18 -18.83
C PRO A 203 2.68 -12.32 -19.91
N SER A 204 2.02 -12.15 -21.06
CA SER A 204 2.48 -11.29 -22.17
C SER A 204 2.47 -9.79 -21.87
N ASP A 205 1.69 -9.36 -20.88
CA ASP A 205 1.47 -7.94 -20.54
C ASP A 205 2.46 -7.47 -19.44
N LEU A 206 3.35 -8.35 -18.99
CA LEU A 206 4.37 -8.06 -17.99
C LEU A 206 5.66 -7.60 -18.65
N LYS A 207 6.12 -6.41 -18.27
CA LYS A 207 7.45 -5.91 -18.58
C LYS A 207 8.34 -6.21 -17.39
N ILE A 208 9.48 -6.85 -17.64
CA ILE A 208 10.46 -7.22 -16.63
C ILE A 208 11.74 -6.48 -16.97
N ASP A 209 12.14 -5.60 -16.06
CA ASP A 209 13.39 -4.85 -16.14
C ASP A 209 14.31 -5.35 -15.03
N VAL A 210 15.54 -5.74 -15.38
CA VAL A 210 16.53 -6.24 -14.41
C VAL A 210 17.69 -5.26 -14.36
N LYS A 211 17.93 -4.71 -13.17
CA LYS A 211 19.12 -3.91 -12.88
C LYS A 211 20.05 -4.74 -12.00
N VAL A 212 21.31 -4.78 -12.38
CA VAL A 212 22.35 -5.48 -11.60
C VAL A 212 23.29 -4.42 -11.08
N ARG A 213 23.51 -4.41 -9.77
CA ARG A 213 24.49 -3.56 -9.12
C ARG A 213 25.46 -4.45 -8.36
N GLN A 214 26.75 -4.26 -8.60
CA GLN A 214 27.78 -4.85 -7.75
C GLN A 214 27.77 -4.11 -6.41
N ILE A 215 27.76 -4.87 -5.31
CA ILE A 215 27.91 -4.31 -3.97
C ILE A 215 29.37 -4.48 -3.57
N ASP A 216 29.99 -3.32 -3.54
CA ASP A 216 31.36 -3.04 -3.15
C ASP A 216 31.33 -2.68 -1.64
N LYS A 217 31.88 -3.54 -0.78
CA LYS A 217 32.14 -3.36 0.66
C LYS A 217 33.63 -3.51 1.04
N ASP A 218 34.33 -2.38 1.36
CA ASP A 218 35.73 -2.40 1.83
C ASP A 218 35.90 -3.24 3.07
N PRO A 219 36.62 -4.36 2.98
CA PRO A 219 36.89 -5.14 4.15
C PRO A 219 37.95 -4.42 4.99
N ILE A 220 37.59 -4.16 6.24
CA ILE A 220 38.49 -3.59 7.24
C ILE A 220 38.86 -4.65 8.26
N LEU A 221 40.17 -4.83 8.50
CA LEU A 221 40.62 -5.58 9.67
C LEU A 221 40.87 -4.60 10.81
N VAL A 222 40.10 -4.73 11.89
CA VAL A 222 40.22 -3.91 13.09
C VAL A 222 40.62 -4.80 14.26
N LEU A 223 41.62 -4.37 15.01
CA LEU A 223 42.00 -4.92 16.30
C LEU A 223 41.30 -4.10 17.39
N ASP A 224 40.39 -4.71 18.13
CA ASP A 224 39.75 -4.07 19.28
C ASP A 224 40.43 -4.50 20.58
N TRP A 225 41.06 -3.55 21.26
CA TRP A 225 41.61 -3.70 22.61
C TRP A 225 41.12 -2.54 23.50
N GLY A 226 39.81 -2.41 23.64
CA GLY A 226 39.18 -1.33 24.42
C GLY A 226 39.10 0.01 23.67
N LYS A 227 39.81 0.13 22.54
CA LYS A 227 39.60 1.10 21.46
C LYS A 227 39.83 0.36 20.13
N PRO A 228 39.12 0.74 19.05
CA PRO A 228 39.35 0.16 17.74
C PRO A 228 40.64 0.72 17.12
N TYR A 229 41.51 -0.17 16.64
CA TYR A 229 42.73 0.15 15.90
C TYR A 229 42.69 -0.51 14.52
N LEU A 230 42.82 0.27 13.45
CA LEU A 230 42.90 -0.27 12.09
C LEU A 230 44.19 -1.09 11.94
N VAL A 231 44.07 -2.35 11.54
CA VAL A 231 45.20 -3.27 11.31
C VAL A 231 45.63 -3.22 9.86
N THR A 232 44.69 -3.41 8.93
CA THR A 232 44.94 -3.35 7.50
C THR A 232 43.62 -3.18 6.74
N THR A 233 43.74 -2.66 5.53
CA THR A 233 42.73 -2.63 4.49
C THR A 233 43.27 -3.43 3.30
N TRP A 234 42.38 -3.99 2.50
CA TRP A 234 42.79 -4.54 1.20
C TRP A 234 41.81 -4.09 0.14
N GLU A 235 42.33 -3.82 -1.05
CA GLU A 235 41.54 -3.37 -2.19
C GLU A 235 40.73 -4.56 -2.73
N GLU A 236 39.41 -4.44 -2.65
CA GLU A 236 38.51 -5.10 -3.59
C GLU A 236 38.35 -4.15 -4.80
N PRO A 237 38.56 -4.61 -6.05
CA PRO A 237 38.75 -3.72 -7.20
C PRO A 237 37.63 -2.73 -7.57
N ASP A 238 36.53 -2.64 -6.83
CA ASP A 238 35.37 -1.79 -7.14
C ASP A 238 34.90 -0.92 -5.95
N GLU A 239 35.71 -0.78 -4.90
CA GLU A 239 35.36 0.00 -3.72
C GLU A 239 36.10 1.34 -3.62
N LEU A 240 35.49 2.31 -2.92
CA LEU A 240 36.11 3.61 -2.66
C LEU A 240 37.22 3.39 -1.63
N PRO A 241 38.49 3.72 -1.95
CA PRO A 241 39.59 3.50 -1.03
C PRO A 241 39.25 3.97 0.39
N PHE A 242 39.47 3.12 1.39
CA PHE A 242 39.16 3.43 2.79
C PHE A 242 39.70 4.80 3.24
N ASP A 243 40.84 5.22 2.69
CA ASP A 243 41.46 6.52 2.93
C ASP A 243 40.55 7.70 2.53
N ASP A 244 39.76 7.55 1.45
CA ASP A 244 38.79 8.55 1.01
C ASP A 244 37.58 8.65 1.96
N ILE A 245 37.18 7.52 2.56
CA ILE A 245 36.10 7.47 3.56
C ILE A 245 36.57 8.10 4.87
N LEU A 246 37.82 7.81 5.28
CA LEU A 246 38.42 8.35 6.49
C LEU A 246 38.62 9.87 6.39
N ALA A 247 39.13 10.37 5.25
CA ALA A 247 39.30 11.81 5.00
C ALA A 247 37.96 12.57 5.05
N LYS A 248 36.89 12.00 4.46
CA LYS A 248 35.53 12.55 4.53
C LYS A 248 34.98 12.60 5.96
N ALA A 249 35.18 11.54 6.74
CA ALA A 249 34.70 11.45 8.12
C ALA A 249 35.44 12.41 9.07
N LEU A 250 36.70 12.74 8.76
CA LEU A 250 37.52 13.68 9.52
C LEU A 250 37.33 15.16 9.11
N GLY A 251 36.47 15.43 8.12
CA GLY A 251 36.06 16.79 7.75
C GLY A 251 37.02 17.54 6.82
N GLU A 252 37.94 16.84 6.15
CA GLU A 252 38.88 17.45 5.21
C GLU A 252 38.47 17.15 3.76
N GLY A 253 37.72 18.08 3.14
CA GLY A 253 37.61 18.16 1.68
C GLY A 253 36.18 18.27 1.12
N GLN A 254 35.87 19.45 0.55
CA GLN A 254 34.77 19.60 -0.41
C GLN A 254 35.01 18.67 -1.61
N VAL A 255 34.07 17.79 -1.93
CA VAL A 255 34.05 17.08 -3.21
C VAL A 255 32.98 17.72 -4.08
N THR A 256 33.41 18.57 -5.02
CA THR A 256 32.67 18.84 -6.25
C THR A 256 32.64 17.54 -7.06
N ILE A 257 31.43 17.03 -7.29
CA ILE A 257 31.19 15.99 -8.29
C ILE A 257 31.11 16.72 -9.63
N ASP A 258 32.25 16.88 -10.30
CA ASP A 258 32.30 17.16 -11.73
C ASP A 258 32.66 15.86 -12.47
N ASP A 259 31.87 15.61 -13.52
CA ASP A 259 31.80 14.47 -14.44
C ASP A 259 33.08 13.67 -14.71
N VAL A 260 32.93 12.34 -14.84
CA VAL A 260 33.57 11.58 -15.93
C VAL A 260 32.66 10.44 -16.44
N VAL A 261 32.18 10.65 -17.67
CA VAL A 261 31.98 9.74 -18.83
C VAL A 261 31.65 8.26 -18.60
#